data_AF-A0AAE3B4N5-F1
#
_entry.id   AF-A0AAE3B4N5-F1
#
_cell.length_a   1.000
_cell.length_b   1.000
_cell.length_c   1.000
_cell.angle_alpha   90.00
_cell.angle_beta   90.00
_cell.angle_gamma   90.00
#
_symmetry.space_group_name_H-M   'P 1'
#
loop_
_entity.id
_entity.type
_entity.pdbx_description
1 polymer ?
#
loop_
_entity_poly.entity_id
_entity_poly.type
_entity_poly.pdbx_seq_one_letter_code
_entity_poly.pdbx_strand_id
1 'polypeptide(L)' 'MSALTAIPMLKLLPHFGINKYWAAVCLIPLGPVALLWWMGMKLQELEKL' A
#
# COMPACT_ATOMS: atom_id res chain seq x y z
N MET A 1 -6.08 -2.29 16.11
CA MET A 1 -6.61 -1.59 14.91
C MET A 1 -5.66 -1.63 13.71
N SER A 2 -4.33 -1.78 13.89
CA SER A 2 -3.37 -1.73 12.76
C SER A 2 -3.23 -3.00 11.91
N ALA A 3 -3.62 -4.19 12.39
CA ALA A 3 -3.50 -5.42 11.59
C ALA A 3 -4.55 -5.53 10.47
N LEU A 4 -5.71 -4.87 10.63
CA LEU A 4 -6.81 -4.90 9.65
C LEU A 4 -6.54 -4.09 8.39
N THR A 5 -5.59 -3.14 8.42
CA THR A 5 -5.21 -2.35 7.23
C THR A 5 -4.26 -3.09 6.30
N ALA A 6 -3.57 -4.14 6.79
CA ALA A 6 -2.72 -4.98 5.95
C ALA A 6 -3.54 -5.85 4.97
N ILE A 7 -4.76 -6.24 5.36
CA ILE A 7 -5.66 -7.07 4.53
C ILE A 7 -6.07 -6.37 3.23
N PRO A 8 -6.60 -5.12 3.25
CA PRO A 8 -6.89 -4.41 2.00
C PRO A 8 -5.60 -4.09 1.24
N MET A 9 -4.49 -3.79 1.90
CA MET A 9 -3.21 -3.53 1.23
C MET A 9 -2.72 -4.72 0.40
N LEU A 10 -2.85 -5.96 0.89
CA LEU A 10 -2.50 -7.16 0.11
C LEU A 10 -3.24 -7.27 -1.23
N LYS A 11 -4.46 -6.74 -1.29
CA LYS A 11 -5.33 -6.80 -2.49
C LYS A 11 -5.22 -5.54 -3.35
N LEU A 12 -4.94 -4.39 -2.73
CA LEU A 12 -4.85 -3.09 -3.37
C LEU A 12 -3.44 -2.85 -3.96
N LEU A 13 -2.37 -3.33 -3.32
CA LEU A 13 -0.99 -3.29 -3.85
C LEU A 13 -0.86 -3.86 -5.27
N PRO A 14 -1.36 -5.09 -5.57
CA PRO A 14 -1.27 -5.63 -6.93
C PRO A 14 -2.12 -4.84 -7.94
N HIS A 15 -3.18 -4.14 -7.50
CA HIS A 15 -3.96 -3.25 -8.37
C HIS A 15 -3.12 -2.05 -8.86
N PHE A 16 -2.19 -1.57 -8.03
CA PHE A 16 -1.23 -0.53 -8.39
C PHE A 16 0.08 -1.07 -9.00
N GLY A 17 0.17 -2.37 -9.30
CA GLY A 17 1.39 -3.02 -9.81
C GLY A 17 2.50 -3.21 -8.77
N ILE A 18 2.18 -3.08 -7.48
CA ILE A 18 3.13 -3.24 -6.38
C ILE A 18 3.13 -4.70 -5.91
N ASN A 19 4.31 -5.27 -5.71
CA ASN A 19 4.47 -6.68 -5.36
C ASN A 19 3.86 -7.00 -3.97
N LYS A 20 3.09 -8.09 -3.85
CA LYS A 20 2.41 -8.56 -2.63
C LYS A 20 3.30 -8.67 -1.38
N TYR A 21 4.61 -8.90 -1.56
CA TYR A 21 5.58 -8.95 -0.46
C TYR A 21 5.77 -7.60 0.25
N TRP A 22 5.37 -6.48 -0.36
CA TRP A 22 5.39 -5.16 0.27
C TRP A 22 4.42 -5.04 1.44
N ALA A 23 3.39 -5.89 1.55
CA ALA A 23 2.52 -5.89 2.73
C ALA A 23 3.27 -6.26 4.02
N ALA A 24 4.43 -6.94 3.92
CA ALA A 24 5.29 -7.21 5.08
C ALA A 24 5.87 -5.92 5.69
N VAL A 25 5.96 -4.84 4.92
CA VAL A 25 6.38 -3.52 5.43
C VAL A 25 5.38 -3.01 6.48
N CYS A 26 4.10 -3.39 6.43
CA CYS A 26 3.13 -3.05 7.47
C CYS A 26 3.38 -3.69 8.85
N LEU A 27 4.32 -4.64 8.97
CA LEU A 27 4.78 -5.14 10.27
C LEU A 27 5.69 -4.14 11.00
N ILE A 28 6.25 -3.16 10.28
CA ILE A 28 7.07 -2.08 10.84
C ILE A 28 6.14 -0.91 11.17
N PRO A 29 6.21 -0.28 12.35
CA PRO A 29 5.29 0.79 12.75
C PRO A 29 5.26 2.00 11.79
N LEU A 30 6.35 2.27 11.07
CA LEU A 30 6.41 3.30 10.02
C LEU A 30 6.05 2.81 8.62
N GLY A 31 5.97 1.50 8.42
CA GLY A 31 5.71 0.91 7.12
C GLY A 31 4.33 1.22 6.54
N PRO A 32 3.23 1.24 7.32
CA PRO A 32 1.93 1.66 6.83
C PRO A 32 1.93 3.08 6.26
N VAL A 33 2.69 4.00 6.86
CA VAL A 33 2.80 5.39 6.39
C VAL A 33 3.50 5.45 5.04
N ALA A 34 4.63 4.76 4.88
CA ALA A 34 5.34 4.68 3.61
C ALA A 34 4.49 4.03 2.51
N LEU A 35 3.72 2.99 2.85
CA LEU A 35 2.84 2.32 1.90
C LEU A 35 1.67 3.20 1.46
N LEU A 36 1.06 3.94 2.39
CA LEU A 36 0.00 4.88 2.09
C LEU A 36 0.50 6.02 1.20
N TRP A 37 1.70 6.54 1.47
CA TRP A 37 2.32 7.56 0.63
C TRP A 37 2.56 7.05 -0.80
N TRP A 38 3.12 5.85 -0.92
CA TRP A 38 3.40 5.24 -2.21
C TRP A 38 2.12 4.96 -3.00
N MET A 39 1.05 4.49 -2.33
CA MET A 39 -0.27 4.35 -2.93
C MET A 39 -0.86 5.70 -3.36
N GLY A 40 -0.71 6.76 -2.57
CA GLY A 40 -1.19 8.10 -2.92
C GLY A 40 -0.51 8.65 -4.18
N MET A 41 0.81 8.45 -4.31
CA MET A 41 1.53 8.81 -5.53
C MET A 41 1.04 8.01 -6.75
N LYS A 42 0.84 6.70 -6.61
CA LYS A 42 0.33 5.84 -7.70
C LYS A 42 -1.11 6.17 -8.08
N LEU A 43 -1.96 6.55 -7.12
CA LEU A 43 -3.31 7.01 -7.36
C LEU A 43 -3.31 8.32 -8.18
N GLN A 44 -2.43 9.27 -7.86
CA GLN A 44 -2.26 10.49 -8.66
C GLN A 44 -1.75 10.23 -10.09
N GLU A 45 -0.94 9.19 -10.30
CA GLU A 45 -0.55 8.81 -11.67
C GLU A 45 -1.72 8.23 -12.47
N LEU A 46 -2.58 7.42 -11.83
CA LEU A 46 -3.77 6.86 -12.47
C LEU A 46 -4.85 7.91 -12.74
N GLU A 47 -4.99 8.92 -11.88
CA GLU A 47 -5.97 10.01 -12.07
C GLU A 47 -5.54 11.02 -13.14
N LYS A 48 -4.24 11.06 -13.49
CA LYS A 48 -3.69 11.92 -14.55
C LYS A 48 -3.74 11.28 -15.96
N LEU A 49 -4.11 10.01 -16.06
CA LEU A 49 -4.34 9.29 -17.33
C LEU A 49 -5.79 9.45 -17.76
#